data_AF-A0A409VQF8-F1
#
_entry.id   AF-A0A409VQF8-F1
#
_cell.length_a   1.000
_cell.length_b   1.000
_cell.length_c   1.000
_cell.angle_alpha   90.00
_cell.angle_beta   90.00
_cell.angle_gamma   90.00
#
_symmetry.space_group_name_H-M   'P 1'
#
loop_
_entity.id
_entity.type
_entity.pdbx_description
1 polymer ?
#
loop_
_entity_poly.entity_id
_entity_poly.type
_entity_poly.pdbx_seq_one_letter_code
_entity_poly.pdbx_strand_id
1 'polypeptide(L)'
;MATSIFPISLYEELLPKLMEVLELTQQTSGISNPQSRQKLLQATINFKNAISQAKEFAINLPGGELLIEEQDDVIKMLGMLKERKQAQLAAFAARKVASTAAAHDLKMEIDSVASTPVQSDG
;
A
#
# COMPACT_ATOMS: atom_id res chain seq x y z
N MET A 1 2.93 15.15 13.11
CA MET A 1 2.29 14.45 14.24
C MET A 1 2.17 12.99 13.85
N ALA A 2 3.02 12.11 14.37
CA ALA A 2 2.92 10.68 14.08
C ALA A 2 1.74 10.13 14.88
N THR A 3 0.56 10.09 14.26
CA THR A 3 -0.55 9.26 14.72
C THR A 3 -0.01 7.84 14.82
N SER A 4 -0.03 7.26 16.02
CA SER A 4 0.43 5.89 16.24
C SER A 4 -0.33 4.96 15.29
N ILE A 5 0.39 4.47 14.27
CA ILE A 5 -0.16 3.58 13.23
C ILE A 5 -0.62 2.25 13.86
N PHE A 6 -0.12 1.93 15.06
CA PHE A 6 -0.42 0.70 15.76
C PHE A 6 -1.42 0.93 16.91
N PRO A 7 -2.57 0.25 16.91
CA PRO A 7 -3.58 0.34 17.96
C PRO A 7 -3.19 -0.59 19.10
N ILE A 8 -2.11 -0.24 19.79
CA ILE A 8 -1.52 -1.06 20.87
C ILE A 8 -2.59 -1.37 21.94
N SER A 9 -3.41 -0.39 22.28
CA SER A 9 -4.52 -0.54 23.24
C SER A 9 -5.53 -1.62 22.84
N LEU A 10 -5.82 -1.80 21.54
CA LEU A 10 -6.73 -2.82 21.05
C LEU A 10 -6.21 -4.23 21.34
N TYR A 11 -4.90 -4.43 21.19
CA TYR A 11 -4.25 -5.72 21.46
C TYR A 11 -4.06 -5.96 22.97
N GLU A 12 -3.71 -4.91 23.73
CA GLU A 12 -3.58 -4.98 25.19
C GLU A 12 -4.89 -5.38 25.87
N GLU A 13 -6.04 -4.97 25.31
CA GLU A 13 -7.36 -5.31 25.82
C GLU A 13 -7.79 -6.77 25.59
N LEU A 14 -7.12 -7.53 24.71
CA LEU A 14 -7.52 -8.91 24.39
C LEU A 14 -7.37 -9.85 25.58
N LEU A 15 -6.24 -9.77 26.28
CA LEU A 15 -5.95 -10.64 27.44
C LEU A 15 -6.91 -10.39 28.62
N PRO A 16 -7.17 -9.13 29.04
CA PRO A 16 -8.19 -8.85 30.06
C PRO A 16 -9.58 -9.37 29.68
N LYS A 17 -10.03 -9.20 28.44
CA LYS A 17 -11.36 -9.70 28.00
C LYS A 17 -11.42 -11.24 27.99
N LEU A 18 -10.33 -11.92 27.63
CA LEU A 18 -10.25 -13.38 27.75
C LEU A 18 -10.29 -13.82 29.21
N MET A 19 -9.55 -13.14 30.08
CA MET A 19 -9.54 -13.41 31.52
C MET A 19 -10.95 -13.28 32.11
N GLU A 20 -11.68 -12.23 31.76
CA GLU A 20 -13.08 -12.04 32.18
C GLU A 20 -13.97 -13.23 31.77
N VAL A 21 -13.85 -13.72 30.53
CA VAL A 21 -14.58 -14.92 30.08
C VAL A 21 -14.21 -16.13 30.94
N LEU A 22 -12.91 -16.38 31.16
CA LEU A 22 -12.44 -17.52 31.94
C LEU A 22 -12.89 -17.45 33.40
N GLU A 23 -12.82 -16.29 34.04
CA GLU A 23 -13.29 -16.08 35.40
C GLU A 23 -14.79 -16.40 35.52
N LEU A 24 -15.60 -15.90 34.57
CA LEU A 24 -17.04 -16.18 34.54
C LEU A 24 -17.36 -17.66 34.34
N THR A 25 -16.51 -18.41 33.62
CA THR A 25 -16.68 -19.88 33.49
C THR A 25 -16.31 -20.66 34.75
N GLN A 26 -15.42 -20.11 35.59
CA GLN A 26 -14.93 -20.76 36.80
C GLN A 26 -15.78 -20.45 38.04
N GLN A 27 -16.67 -19.45 37.97
CA GLN A 27 -17.58 -19.13 39.07
C GLN A 27 -18.50 -20.32 39.39
N THR A 28 -18.49 -20.76 40.64
CA THR A 28 -19.28 -21.90 41.18
C THR A 28 -20.79 -21.72 41.03
N SER A 29 -21.28 -20.48 40.90
CA SER A 29 -22.68 -20.20 40.57
C SER A 29 -23.04 -20.44 39.10
N GLY A 30 -22.04 -20.61 38.23
CA GLY A 30 -22.10 -21.11 36.85
C GLY A 30 -23.25 -20.61 35.96
N ILE A 31 -23.55 -21.41 34.94
CA ILE A 31 -24.73 -21.32 34.05
C ILE A 31 -26.07 -21.56 34.78
N SER A 32 -26.05 -21.78 36.10
CA SER A 32 -27.20 -22.10 36.94
C SER A 32 -28.15 -20.91 37.12
N ASN A 33 -27.64 -19.69 37.14
CA ASN A 33 -28.43 -18.46 37.20
C ASN A 33 -28.53 -17.80 35.81
N PRO A 34 -29.73 -17.43 35.31
CA PRO A 34 -29.90 -16.65 34.08
C PRO A 34 -29.01 -15.39 33.97
N GLN A 35 -28.76 -14.68 35.08
CA GLN A 35 -27.91 -13.48 35.05
C GLN A 35 -26.45 -13.82 34.77
N SER A 36 -25.93 -14.89 35.38
CA SER A 36 -24.56 -15.38 35.14
C SER A 36 -24.39 -15.84 33.70
N ARG A 37 -25.41 -16.49 33.11
CA ARG A 37 -25.43 -16.84 31.68
C ARG A 37 -25.36 -15.62 30.78
N GLN A 38 -26.14 -14.59 31.09
CA GLN A 38 -26.15 -13.35 30.30
C GLN A 38 -24.80 -12.64 30.36
N LYS A 39 -24.18 -12.58 31.55
CA LYS A 39 -22.84 -11.99 31.74
C LYS A 39 -21.79 -12.75 30.94
N LEU A 40 -21.78 -14.08 31.00
CA LEU A 40 -20.84 -14.90 30.23
C LEU A 40 -21.03 -14.71 28.72
N LEU A 41 -22.28 -14.70 28.25
CA LEU A 41 -22.58 -14.44 26.84
C LEU A 41 -22.06 -13.07 26.40
N GLN A 42 -22.31 -12.02 27.20
CA GLN A 42 -21.85 -10.67 26.90
C GLN A 42 -20.32 -10.57 26.87
N ALA A 43 -19.63 -11.13 27.86
CA ALA A 43 -18.17 -11.16 27.90
C ALA A 43 -17.59 -11.90 26.68
N THR A 44 -18.21 -13.02 26.29
CA THR A 44 -17.81 -13.80 25.11
C THR A 44 -18.01 -13.01 23.81
N ILE A 45 -19.14 -12.31 23.66
CA ILE A 45 -19.41 -11.44 22.51
C ILE A 45 -18.39 -10.30 22.47
N ASN A 46 -18.13 -9.64 23.59
CA ASN A 46 -17.16 -8.55 23.69
C ASN A 46 -15.75 -9.01 23.29
N PHE A 47 -15.31 -10.17 23.77
CA PHE A 47 -14.02 -10.75 23.41
C PHE A 47 -13.95 -11.10 21.92
N LYS A 48 -14.98 -11.76 21.37
CA LYS A 48 -15.07 -12.08 19.94
C LYS A 48 -15.01 -10.83 19.06
N ASN A 49 -15.70 -9.76 19.47
CA ASN A 49 -15.70 -8.49 18.74
C ASN A 49 -14.31 -7.85 18.76
N ALA A 50 -13.63 -7.86 19.92
CA ALA A 50 -12.27 -7.34 20.05
C ALA A 50 -11.27 -8.12 19.17
N ILE A 51 -11.36 -9.45 19.12
CA ILE A 51 -10.52 -10.26 18.21
C ILE A 51 -10.81 -9.92 16.75
N SER A 52 -12.09 -9.80 16.38
CA SER A 52 -12.48 -9.48 15.00
C SER A 52 -11.91 -8.13 14.57
N GLN A 53 -12.03 -7.12 15.43
CA GLN A 53 -11.46 -5.79 15.18
C GLN A 53 -9.93 -5.82 15.10
N ALA A 54 -9.26 -6.55 16.00
CA ALA A 54 -7.81 -6.69 15.97
C ALA A 54 -7.33 -7.37 14.68
N LYS A 55 -8.01 -8.43 14.25
CA LYS A 55 -7.71 -9.13 12.99
C LYS A 55 -7.96 -8.26 11.77
N GLU A 56 -9.07 -7.55 11.73
CA GLU A 56 -9.39 -6.62 10.65
C GLU A 56 -8.33 -5.53 10.54
N PHE A 57 -7.90 -4.99 11.68
CA PHE A 57 -6.80 -4.03 11.71
C PHE A 57 -5.49 -4.63 11.20
N ALA A 58 -5.14 -5.84 11.66
CA ALA A 58 -3.93 -6.55 11.25
C ALA A 58 -3.85 -6.74 9.74
N ILE A 59 -4.96 -7.14 9.10
CA ILE A 59 -5.03 -7.39 7.65
C ILE A 59 -4.98 -6.08 6.86
N ASN A 60 -5.57 -5.00 7.39
CA ASN A 60 -5.62 -3.70 6.71
C ASN A 60 -4.35 -2.86 6.89
N LEU A 61 -3.37 -3.32 7.69
CA LEU A 61 -2.04 -2.73 7.70
C LEU A 61 -1.38 -2.94 6.32
N PRO A 62 -0.59 -1.98 5.82
CA PRO A 62 0.13 -2.17 4.56
C PRO A 62 1.03 -3.43 4.61
N GLY A 63 0.76 -4.39 3.74
CA GLY A 63 1.46 -5.69 3.73
C GLY A 63 0.99 -6.66 4.80
N GLY A 64 -0.06 -6.34 5.57
CA GLY A 64 -0.64 -7.20 6.61
C GLY A 64 -1.35 -8.43 6.05
N GLU A 65 -1.68 -8.43 4.76
CA GLU A 65 -2.17 -9.59 4.02
C GLU A 65 -1.05 -10.55 3.59
N LEU A 66 0.20 -10.11 3.60
CA LEU A 66 1.36 -10.86 3.12
C LEU A 66 2.08 -11.55 4.27
N LEU A 67 2.56 -12.76 4.00
CA LEU A 67 3.54 -13.41 4.85
C LEU A 67 4.85 -12.63 4.84
N ILE A 68 5.67 -12.80 5.89
CA ILE A 68 6.95 -12.07 6.03
C ILE A 68 7.86 -12.39 4.83
N GLU A 69 7.87 -13.65 4.40
CA GLU A 69 8.66 -14.11 3.26
C GLU A 69 8.21 -13.47 1.95
N GLU A 70 6.91 -13.29 1.76
CA GLU A 70 6.34 -12.60 0.59
C GLU A 70 6.70 -11.11 0.60
N GLN A 71 6.72 -10.48 1.78
CA GLN A 71 7.17 -9.08 1.93
C GLN A 71 8.66 -8.94 1.57
N ASP A 72 9.51 -9.86 2.01
CA ASP A 72 10.94 -9.87 1.67
C ASP A 72 11.17 -10.00 0.17
N ASP A 73 10.40 -10.86 -0.52
CA ASP A 73 10.46 -11.02 -1.96
C ASP A 73 10.04 -9.74 -2.70
N VAL A 74 8.98 -9.06 -2.25
CA VAL A 74 8.54 -7.77 -2.81
C VAL A 74 9.61 -6.71 -2.59
N ILE A 75 10.21 -6.63 -1.40
CA ILE A 75 11.30 -5.70 -1.08
C ILE A 75 12.47 -5.93 -2.03
N LYS A 76 12.87 -7.19 -2.23
CA LYS A 76 13.96 -7.55 -3.15
C LYS A 76 13.63 -7.16 -4.60
N MET A 77 12.42 -7.44 -5.06
CA MET A 77 11.96 -7.07 -6.40
C MET A 77 12.01 -5.56 -6.62
N LEU A 78 11.47 -4.78 -5.67
CA LEU A 78 11.46 -3.32 -5.72
C LEU A 78 12.88 -2.75 -5.65
N GLY A 79 13.77 -3.35 -4.87
CA GLY A 79 15.20 -3.03 -4.81
C GLY A 79 15.87 -3.17 -6.17
N MET A 80 15.71 -4.33 -6.83
CA MET A 80 16.26 -4.57 -8.18
C MET A 80 15.68 -3.60 -9.22
N LEU A 81 14.38 -3.29 -9.13
CA LEU A 81 13.74 -2.34 -10.04
C LEU A 81 14.32 -0.93 -9.88
N LYS A 82 14.53 -0.48 -8.64
CA LYS A 82 15.18 0.80 -8.33
C LYS A 82 16.58 0.87 -8.92
N GLU A 83 17.40 -0.15 -8.70
CA GLU A 83 18.77 -0.21 -9.23
C GLU A 83 18.79 -0.14 -10.76
N ARG A 84 17.93 -0.91 -11.42
CA ARG A 84 17.79 -0.88 -12.88
C ARG A 84 17.39 0.51 -13.39
N LYS A 85 16.43 1.17 -12.72
CA LYS A 85 15.99 2.52 -13.10
C LYS A 85 17.09 3.55 -12.91
N GLN A 86 17.87 3.46 -11.84
CA GLN A 86 19.04 4.31 -11.61
C GLN A 86 20.10 4.13 -12.69
N ALA A 87 20.41 2.89 -13.07
CA ALA A 87 21.35 2.61 -14.16
C ALA A 87 20.86 3.15 -15.51
N GLN A 88 19.57 3.01 -15.82
CA GLN A 88 18.96 3.58 -17.03
C GLN A 88 19.05 5.11 -17.06
N LEU A 89 18.77 5.76 -15.92
CA LEU A 89 18.86 7.21 -15.79
C LEU A 89 20.31 7.69 -15.97
N ALA A 90 21.28 7.01 -15.35
CA ALA A 90 22.69 7.32 -15.51
C ALA A 90 23.15 7.16 -16.97
N ALA A 91 22.76 6.08 -17.64
CA ALA A 91 23.06 5.86 -19.05
C ALA A 91 22.43 6.93 -19.96
N PHE A 92 21.18 7.34 -19.67
CA PHE A 92 20.52 8.42 -20.39
C PHE A 92 21.23 9.77 -20.18
N ALA A 93 21.57 10.11 -18.94
CA ALA A 93 22.28 11.34 -18.61
C ALA A 93 23.70 11.39 -19.22
N ALA A 94 24.37 10.25 -19.35
CA ALA A 94 25.69 10.14 -19.99
C ALA A 94 25.62 10.23 -21.52
N ARG A 95 24.44 10.07 -22.13
CA ARG A 95 24.29 10.15 -23.58
C ARG A 95 24.40 11.60 -24.03
N LYS A 96 25.53 11.96 -24.65
CA LYS A 96 25.65 13.24 -25.36
C LYS A 96 24.57 13.29 -26.44
N VAL A 97 23.69 14.29 -26.36
CA VAL A 97 22.74 14.61 -27.44
C VAL A 97 23.59 15.11 -28.61
N ALA A 98 23.92 14.23 -29.55
CA ALA A 98 24.47 14.64 -30.83
C ALA A 98 23.36 15.37 -31.57
N SER A 99 23.32 16.70 -31.43
CA SER A 99 22.48 17.56 -32.25
C SER A 99 22.87 17.35 -33.71
N THR A 100 21.99 16.73 -34.49
CA THR A 100 22.09 16.69 -35.95
C THR A 100 21.86 18.07 -36.59
N ALA A 101 21.58 19.11 -35.80
CA ALA A 101 21.42 20.48 -36.32
C ALA A 101 22.73 21.02 -36.93
N ALA A 102 23.90 20.54 -36.50
CA ALA A 102 25.17 20.98 -37.08
C ALA A 102 25.45 20.41 -38.50
N ALA A 103 24.70 19.41 -38.95
CA ALA A 103 24.88 18.79 -40.28
C ALA A 103 23.76 19.12 -41.28
N HIS A 104 22.63 19.67 -40.81
CA HIS A 104 21.47 19.97 -41.66
C HIS A 104 21.34 21.46 -42.04
N ASP A 105 22.16 22.33 -41.46
CA ASP A 105 22.13 23.79 -41.68
C ASP A 105 22.85 24.24 -42.96
N LEU A 106 23.59 23.34 -43.64
CA LEU A 106 24.34 23.70 -44.86
C LEU A 106 23.63 23.41 -46.19
N LYS A 107 22.41 22.84 -46.19
CA LYS A 107 21.73 22.40 -47.43
C LYS A 107 20.26 22.81 -47.57
N MET A 108 19.78 23.76 -46.76
CA MET A 108 18.37 24.19 -46.79
C MET A 108 18.19 25.68 -47.15
N GLU A 109 18.93 26.19 -48.14
CA GLU A 109 18.68 27.54 -48.69
C GLU A 109 18.70 27.58 -50.22
N ILE A 110 18.06 26.64 -50.93
CA ILE A 110 17.86 26.81 -52.39
C ILE A 110 16.57 26.12 -52.89
N ASP A 111 15.39 26.44 -52.34
CA ASP A 111 14.14 26.25 -53.10
C ASP A 111 12.95 27.03 -52.51
N SER A 112 12.96 28.36 -52.65
CA SER A 112 11.83 29.22 -52.23
C SER A 112 11.61 30.37 -53.19
N VAL A 113 11.42 30.09 -54.50
CA VAL A 113 10.91 31.08 -55.47
C VAL A 113 10.25 30.42 -56.69
N ALA A 114 9.38 29.43 -56.49
CA ALA A 114 8.51 28.95 -57.56
C ALA A 114 7.25 28.33 -56.97
N SER A 115 6.21 29.15 -56.74
CA SER A 115 4.79 28.77 -56.86
C SER A 115 3.89 29.87 -56.30
N THR A 116 3.58 30.85 -57.14
CA THR A 116 2.34 31.63 -57.04
C THR A 116 1.33 31.03 -58.03
N PRO A 117 0.19 30.45 -57.60
CA PRO A 117 -0.91 30.22 -58.52
C PRO A 117 -1.78 31.47 -58.59
N VAL A 118 -1.85 32.07 -59.78
CA VAL A 118 -2.80 33.14 -60.14
C VAL A 118 -3.93 32.50 -60.94
N GLN A 119 -5.18 32.73 -60.48
CA GLN A 119 -6.48 32.57 -61.18
C GLN A 119 -6.91 31.13 -61.53
N SER A 120 -8.19 30.76 -61.60
CA SER A 120 -9.43 31.51 -61.83
C SER A 120 -10.61 30.63 -61.36
N ASP A 121 -11.72 31.19 -60.89
CA ASP A 121 -13.03 30.56 -61.08
C ASP A 121 -14.12 31.64 -61.19
N GLY A 122 -14.89 31.55 -62.27
CA GLY A 122 -16.08 32.31 -62.60
C GLY A 122 -17.07 31.39 -63.28
#